data_AF-A0A937I718-F1
#
_entry.id   AF-A0A937I718-F1
#
_cell.length_a   1.000
_cell.length_b   1.000
_cell.length_c   1.000
_cell.angle_alpha   90.00
_cell.angle_beta   90.00
_cell.angle_gamma   90.00
#
_symmetry.space_group_name_H-M   'P 1'
#
loop_
_entity.id
_entity.type
_entity.pdbx_description
1 polymer ?
#
loop_
_entity_poly.entity_id
_entity_poly.type
_entity_poly.pdbx_seq_one_letter_code
_entity_poly.pdbx_strand_id
1 'polypeptide(L)'
;MSKNYKNRKPNATSMLNRRRFLRGSAGAMGGAWLAAWPWQTLLAQQELDVGPVDDWDAGKVRHLLPAVSDSHLLIKTSLSAPISQQPRLRINGGGSSQTIAGLQNDTAGEFWQFYAEDLRPDTVYELRLEEAGGAALCEPWPISTFPAANL
;
A
#
# COMPACT_ATOMS: atom_id res chain seq x y z
N MET A 1 -26.68 -41.14 48.08
CA MET A 1 -27.47 -39.89 48.18
C MET A 1 -26.55 -38.78 48.71
N SER A 2 -26.04 -37.88 47.86
CA SER A 2 -25.67 -36.50 48.23
C SER A 2 -25.33 -35.71 46.97
N LYS A 3 -25.80 -34.46 46.89
CA LYS A 3 -25.72 -33.57 45.72
C LYS A 3 -24.51 -32.63 45.83
N ASN A 4 -23.89 -32.40 44.67
CA ASN A 4 -23.30 -31.17 44.12
C ASN A 4 -22.66 -30.13 45.05
N TYR A 5 -21.42 -29.74 44.73
CA TYR A 5 -21.00 -28.34 44.79
C TYR A 5 -20.30 -27.88 43.51
N LYS A 6 -20.61 -26.62 43.19
CA LYS A 6 -20.43 -25.86 41.95
C LYS A 6 -18.96 -25.63 41.59
N ASN A 7 -18.67 -25.47 40.30
CA ASN A 7 -17.76 -24.43 39.84
C ASN A 7 -18.12 -23.94 38.43
N ARG A 8 -18.48 -22.66 38.34
CA ARG A 8 -18.48 -21.87 37.10
C ARG A 8 -17.09 -21.27 36.93
N LYS A 9 -16.55 -21.21 35.71
CA LYS A 9 -15.88 -20.08 35.00
C LYS A 9 -15.41 -20.60 33.62
N PRO A 10 -15.01 -19.75 32.66
CA PRO A 10 -15.63 -18.52 32.17
C PRO A 10 -15.93 -18.59 30.64
N ASN A 11 -16.75 -17.68 30.14
CA ASN A 11 -16.99 -17.50 28.70
C ASN A 11 -15.68 -17.15 27.99
N ALA A 12 -15.21 -18.02 27.10
CA ALA A 12 -14.22 -17.68 26.10
C ALA A 12 -14.93 -17.18 24.85
N THR A 13 -14.90 -15.87 24.69
CA THR A 13 -15.22 -15.12 23.47
C THR A 13 -14.59 -15.79 22.25
N SER A 14 -15.45 -16.03 21.26
CA SER A 14 -15.13 -16.50 19.92
C SER A 14 -14.01 -15.68 19.29
N MET A 15 -12.78 -16.19 19.33
CA MET A 15 -11.76 -15.81 18.37
C MET A 15 -12.06 -16.57 17.07
N LEU A 16 -12.60 -15.85 16.07
CA LEU A 16 -12.79 -16.37 14.73
C LEU A 16 -11.45 -16.88 14.18
N ASN A 17 -11.34 -18.21 14.15
CA ASN A 17 -10.16 -18.93 13.74
C ASN A 17 -10.20 -19.04 12.20
N ARG A 18 -9.44 -18.17 11.51
CA ARG A 18 -9.33 -18.14 10.03
C ARG A 18 -8.99 -19.51 9.42
N ARG A 19 -8.27 -20.34 10.19
CA ARG A 19 -7.90 -21.72 9.82
C ARG A 19 -9.07 -22.71 9.82
N ARG A 20 -10.17 -22.42 10.54
CA ARG A 20 -11.39 -23.26 10.54
C ARG A 20 -12.31 -22.94 9.37
N PHE A 21 -12.26 -21.71 8.86
CA PHE A 21 -12.99 -21.28 7.66
C PHE A 21 -12.50 -22.01 6.41
N LEU A 22 -11.17 -22.18 6.25
CA LEU A 22 -10.57 -22.87 5.09
C LEU A 22 -10.73 -24.41 5.09
N ARG A 23 -11.21 -25.01 6.18
CA ARG A 23 -11.55 -26.45 6.23
C ARG A 23 -13.01 -26.74 5.88
N GLY A 24 -13.85 -25.72 5.71
CA GLY A 24 -15.30 -25.86 5.55
C GLY A 24 -15.81 -25.90 4.10
N SER A 25 -14.94 -25.77 3.10
CA SER A 25 -15.33 -25.76 1.69
C SER A 25 -14.87 -27.04 0.98
N ALA A 26 -15.47 -28.17 1.34
CA ALA A 26 -15.35 -29.40 0.56
C ALA A 26 -16.65 -30.20 0.65
N GLY A 27 -17.45 -30.19 -0.42
CA GLY A 27 -18.41 -31.26 -0.69
C GLY A 27 -19.79 -30.85 -1.17
N ALA A 28 -20.06 -31.21 -2.44
CA ALA A 28 -21.35 -31.40 -3.10
C ALA A 28 -21.96 -30.19 -3.86
N MET A 29 -21.70 -30.21 -5.18
CA MET A 29 -22.39 -29.57 -6.33
C MET A 29 -21.36 -28.85 -7.24
N GLY A 30 -21.00 -29.47 -8.38
CA GLY A 30 -20.36 -28.74 -9.48
C GLY A 30 -19.06 -29.30 -10.10
N GLY A 31 -18.81 -30.62 -10.08
CA GLY A 31 -17.62 -31.22 -10.73
C GLY A 31 -17.52 -31.07 -12.26
N ALA A 32 -18.52 -30.47 -12.92
CA ALA A 32 -18.53 -30.22 -14.36
C ALA A 32 -18.37 -28.73 -14.74
N TRP A 33 -18.35 -27.79 -13.79
CA TRP A 33 -18.27 -26.35 -14.07
C TRP A 33 -16.84 -25.77 -13.98
N LEU A 34 -15.85 -26.53 -13.51
CA LEU A 34 -14.44 -26.10 -13.44
C LEU A 34 -13.60 -26.50 -14.66
N ALA A 35 -14.12 -27.38 -15.53
CA ALA A 35 -13.43 -27.84 -16.73
C ALA A 35 -13.75 -26.99 -17.98
N ALA A 36 -14.78 -26.15 -17.93
CA ALA A 36 -15.25 -25.34 -19.06
C ALA A 36 -15.02 -23.82 -18.89
N TRP A 37 -14.41 -23.40 -17.78
CA TRP A 37 -14.01 -22.00 -17.62
C TRP A 37 -12.52 -21.88 -17.97
N PRO A 38 -12.10 -20.98 -18.87
CA PRO A 38 -10.77 -20.98 -19.44
C PRO A 38 -9.83 -20.18 -18.52
N TRP A 39 -9.84 -20.52 -17.23
CA TRP A 39 -8.95 -19.92 -16.23
C TRP A 39 -7.49 -20.32 -16.46
N GLN A 40 -7.25 -21.42 -17.19
CA GLN A 40 -5.92 -21.87 -17.63
C GLN A 40 -5.30 -20.91 -18.67
N THR A 41 -6.11 -20.36 -19.58
CA THR A 41 -5.70 -19.26 -20.48
C THR A 41 -5.57 -17.92 -19.76
N LEU A 42 -6.31 -17.71 -18.67
CA LEU A 42 -6.18 -16.47 -17.87
C LEU A 42 -4.84 -16.41 -17.11
N LEU A 43 -4.26 -17.56 -16.73
CA LEU A 43 -2.93 -17.64 -16.14
C LEU A 43 -1.80 -17.58 -17.17
N ALA A 44 -2.10 -17.87 -18.44
CA ALA A 44 -1.15 -17.82 -19.55
C ALA A 44 -1.08 -16.44 -20.24
N GLN A 45 -1.92 -15.47 -19.84
CA GLN A 45 -1.97 -14.14 -20.44
C GLN A 45 -1.94 -13.00 -19.42
N GLN A 46 -0.94 -13.02 -18.54
CA GLN A 46 -0.35 -11.79 -18.01
C GLN A 46 1.18 -11.94 -18.00
N GLU A 47 1.77 -12.17 -19.17
CA GLU A 47 2.95 -11.35 -19.46
C GLU A 47 2.39 -9.93 -19.49
N LEU A 48 2.61 -9.19 -18.40
CA LEU A 48 2.39 -7.76 -18.40
C LEU A 48 3.25 -7.27 -19.56
N ASP A 49 2.61 -6.82 -20.65
CA ASP A 49 3.23 -5.90 -21.58
C ASP A 49 3.47 -4.62 -20.77
N VAL A 50 4.51 -4.66 -19.95
CA VAL A 50 5.23 -3.45 -19.53
C VAL A 50 5.78 -2.94 -20.84
N GLY A 51 4.97 -2.14 -21.54
CA GLY A 51 5.44 -1.25 -22.59
C GLY A 51 6.70 -0.53 -22.12
N PRO A 52 7.47 0.09 -23.02
CA PRO A 52 8.83 0.56 -22.75
C PRO A 52 8.91 1.10 -21.32
N VAL A 53 9.65 0.40 -20.46
CA VAL A 53 9.85 0.81 -19.08
C VAL A 53 10.29 2.26 -19.19
N ASP A 54 9.44 3.18 -18.70
CA ASP A 54 9.80 4.59 -18.61
C ASP A 54 11.21 4.61 -18.02
N ASP A 55 12.16 5.24 -18.71
CA ASP A 55 13.58 5.31 -18.31
C ASP A 55 13.75 6.27 -17.12
N TRP A 56 12.85 6.14 -16.15
CA TRP A 56 12.72 6.96 -14.97
C TRP A 56 13.98 6.77 -14.13
N ASP A 57 14.67 7.87 -13.86
CA ASP A 57 15.89 7.83 -13.07
C ASP A 57 15.56 7.61 -11.59
N ALA A 58 15.68 6.36 -11.16
CA ALA A 58 15.45 5.97 -9.77
C ALA A 58 16.46 6.57 -8.79
N GLY A 59 17.60 7.08 -9.27
CA GLY A 59 18.64 7.68 -8.44
C GLY A 59 19.04 6.79 -7.25
N LYS A 60 18.82 7.29 -6.03
CA LYS A 60 19.07 6.57 -4.77
C LYS A 60 17.87 5.78 -4.27
N VAL A 61 16.71 5.87 -4.91
CA VAL A 61 15.49 5.19 -4.49
C VAL A 61 15.49 3.76 -5.02
N ARG A 62 15.22 2.79 -4.13
CA ARG A 62 15.10 1.37 -4.48
C ARG A 62 13.64 0.97 -4.69
N HIS A 63 12.74 1.45 -3.83
CA HIS A 63 11.31 1.15 -3.92
C HIS A 63 10.49 2.40 -3.56
N LEU A 64 9.42 2.64 -4.32
CA LEU A 64 8.35 3.60 -4.03
C LEU A 64 7.03 2.85 -3.88
N LEU A 65 6.36 3.02 -2.75
CA LEU A 65 5.07 2.41 -2.46
C LEU A 65 4.04 3.50 -2.16
N PRO A 66 3.23 3.89 -3.15
CA PRO A 66 2.15 4.85 -2.96
C PRO A 66 0.87 4.20 -2.45
N ALA A 67 0.16 4.91 -1.58
CA ALA A 67 -1.25 4.67 -1.26
C ALA A 67 -1.99 6.01 -1.28
N VAL A 68 -3.07 6.08 -2.04
CA VAL A 68 -3.74 7.35 -2.39
C VAL A 68 -5.23 7.24 -2.06
N SER A 69 -5.84 8.34 -1.62
CA SER A 69 -7.30 8.53 -1.59
C SER A 69 -7.70 9.74 -2.45
N ASP A 70 -8.93 10.19 -2.32
CA ASP A 70 -9.40 11.47 -2.87
C ASP A 70 -8.68 12.70 -2.27
N SER A 71 -8.27 12.62 -1.00
CA SER A 71 -7.76 13.78 -0.24
C SER A 71 -6.46 13.52 0.53
N HIS A 72 -5.98 12.27 0.53
CA HIS A 72 -4.81 11.85 1.27
C HIS A 72 -3.81 11.10 0.40
N LEU A 73 -2.54 11.20 0.79
CA LEU A 73 -1.44 10.49 0.16
C LEU A 73 -0.48 9.94 1.22
N LEU A 74 -0.14 8.67 1.12
CA LEU A 74 0.96 8.04 1.83
C LEU A 74 1.99 7.54 0.83
N ILE A 75 3.22 8.01 0.94
CA ILE A 75 4.37 7.47 0.21
C ILE A 75 5.27 6.77 1.22
N LYS A 76 5.61 5.51 0.94
CA LYS A 76 6.72 4.81 1.62
C LYS A 76 7.84 4.57 0.63
N THR A 77 9.07 4.84 1.05
CA THR A 77 10.24 4.71 0.20
C THR A 77 11.32 3.89 0.89
N SER A 78 12.12 3.19 0.09
CA SER A 78 13.39 2.62 0.54
C SER A 78 14.53 3.12 -0.33
N LEU A 79 15.71 3.28 0.25
CA LEU A 79 16.89 3.84 -0.41
C LEU A 79 17.96 2.77 -0.62
N SER A 80 18.83 2.99 -1.61
CA SER A 80 19.97 2.11 -1.91
C SER A 80 21.08 2.20 -0.86
N ALA A 81 21.16 3.33 -0.15
CA ALA A 81 22.06 3.60 0.96
C ALA A 81 21.36 4.44 2.04
N PRO A 82 21.75 4.30 3.32
CA PRO A 82 21.16 5.07 4.41
C PRO A 82 21.47 6.58 4.29
N ILE A 83 20.50 7.41 4.66
CA ILE A 83 20.69 8.86 4.81
C ILE A 83 20.44 9.27 6.26
N SER A 84 21.30 10.13 6.81
CA SER A 84 21.20 10.56 8.21
C SER A 84 20.34 11.81 8.40
N GLN A 85 20.08 12.55 7.33
CA GLN A 85 19.28 13.76 7.37
C GLN A 85 17.87 13.49 6.85
N GLN A 86 16.89 14.15 7.46
CA GLN A 86 15.49 13.94 7.14
C GLN A 86 15.19 14.37 5.69
N PRO A 87 14.77 13.45 4.80
CA PRO A 87 14.37 13.79 3.44
C PRO A 87 13.03 14.52 3.43
N ARG A 88 12.68 15.11 2.29
CA ARG A 88 11.44 15.87 2.08
C ARG A 88 10.73 15.36 0.83
N LEU A 89 9.41 15.26 0.92
CA LEU A 89 8.54 15.06 -0.25
C LEU A 89 7.88 16.40 -0.58
N ARG A 90 8.07 16.88 -1.80
CA ARG A 90 7.35 18.04 -2.35
C ARG A 90 6.22 17.55 -3.23
N ILE A 91 5.07 18.17 -3.06
CA ILE A 91 3.83 17.83 -3.77
C ILE A 91 3.35 19.11 -4.43
N ASN A 92 3.31 19.16 -5.75
CA ASN A 92 2.90 20.34 -6.51
C ASN A 92 1.76 19.97 -7.47
N GLY A 93 0.63 20.66 -7.40
CA GLY A 93 -0.52 20.36 -8.24
C GLY A 93 -1.80 20.98 -7.68
N GLY A 94 -2.89 20.99 -8.45
CA GLY A 94 -4.18 21.48 -7.95
C GLY A 94 -4.20 22.94 -7.48
N GLY A 95 -3.22 23.76 -7.85
CA GLY A 95 -3.08 25.13 -7.33
C GLY A 95 -2.54 25.22 -5.90
N SER A 96 -1.99 24.14 -5.34
CA SER A 96 -1.29 24.11 -4.05
C SER A 96 0.12 23.54 -4.19
N SER A 97 0.95 23.84 -3.20
CA SER A 97 2.27 23.23 -3.01
C SER A 97 2.45 22.89 -1.54
N GLN A 98 2.80 21.63 -1.26
CA GLN A 98 3.06 21.14 0.09
C GLN A 98 4.46 20.55 0.16
N THR A 99 5.08 20.67 1.34
CA THR A 99 6.36 20.02 1.65
C THR A 99 6.19 19.21 2.92
N ILE A 100 6.44 17.90 2.82
CA ILE A 100 6.26 16.95 3.90
C ILE A 100 7.62 16.44 4.34
N ALA A 101 7.94 16.56 5.62
CA ALA A 101 9.15 16.00 6.20
C ALA A 101 9.01 14.48 6.36
N GLY A 102 10.04 13.72 5.98
CA GLY A 102 10.00 12.26 6.05
C GLY A 102 10.10 11.73 7.47
N LEU A 103 9.29 10.73 7.82
CA LEU A 103 9.44 9.98 9.06
C LEU A 103 10.23 8.71 8.79
N GLN A 104 11.27 8.48 9.59
CA GLN A 104 12.10 7.29 9.49
C GLN A 104 11.33 6.07 10.02
N ASN A 105 11.36 4.97 9.27
CA ASN A 105 10.66 3.72 9.60
C ASN A 105 11.59 2.59 10.06
N ASP A 106 12.90 2.84 10.02
CA ASP A 106 13.95 1.92 10.46
C ASP A 106 14.89 2.62 11.45
N THR A 107 16.02 1.98 11.78
CA THR A 107 17.08 2.59 12.60
C THR A 107 18.28 3.09 11.79
N ALA A 108 18.41 2.67 10.53
CA ALA A 108 19.59 2.97 9.70
C ALA A 108 19.41 4.18 8.79
N GLY A 109 18.18 4.54 8.44
CA GLY A 109 17.86 5.68 7.56
C GLY A 109 17.64 5.23 6.12
N GLU A 110 17.31 3.96 5.90
CA GLU A 110 17.04 3.38 4.59
C GLU A 110 15.55 3.43 4.25
N PHE A 111 14.67 3.46 5.25
CA PHE A 111 13.21 3.42 5.04
C PHE A 111 12.54 4.68 5.58
N TRP A 112 11.74 5.33 4.75
CA TRP A 112 11.07 6.59 5.06
C TRP A 112 9.59 6.55 4.66
N GLN A 113 8.79 7.37 5.33
CA GLN A 113 7.39 7.61 4.97
C GLN A 113 7.01 9.08 5.00
N PHE A 114 6.05 9.42 4.15
CA PHE A 114 5.53 10.78 3.99
C PHE A 114 4.01 10.68 3.90
N TYR A 115 3.32 11.43 4.74
CA TYR A 115 1.87 11.45 4.78
C TYR A 115 1.38 12.88 4.55
N ALA A 116 0.52 13.05 3.56
CA ALA A 116 -0.09 14.33 3.19
C ALA A 116 -1.60 14.23 3.27
N GLU A 117 -2.21 15.33 3.69
CA GLU A 117 -3.65 15.52 3.84
C GLU A 117 -4.07 16.77 3.05
N ASP A 118 -5.37 17.03 3.01
CA ASP A 118 -5.98 18.20 2.35
C ASP A 118 -5.63 18.34 0.86
N LEU A 119 -5.39 17.21 0.18
CA LEU A 119 -5.27 17.19 -1.27
C LEU A 119 -6.66 17.39 -1.90
N ARG A 120 -6.69 18.08 -3.03
CA ARG A 120 -7.89 18.16 -3.88
C ARG A 120 -8.16 16.80 -4.54
N PRO A 121 -9.41 16.31 -4.54
CA PRO A 121 -9.82 15.16 -5.34
C PRO A 121 -9.66 15.39 -6.84
N ASP A 122 -9.63 14.29 -7.60
CA ASP A 122 -9.54 14.28 -9.07
C ASP A 122 -8.43 15.19 -9.61
N THR A 123 -7.26 15.14 -8.96
CA THR A 123 -6.16 16.07 -9.25
C THR A 123 -4.84 15.32 -9.42
N VAL A 124 -4.11 15.68 -10.48
CA VAL A 124 -2.73 15.22 -10.71
C VAL A 124 -1.75 16.13 -9.97
N TYR A 125 -0.86 15.52 -9.19
CA TYR A 125 0.26 16.17 -8.51
C TYR A 125 1.59 15.64 -9.04
N GLU A 126 2.55 16.53 -9.21
CA GLU A 126 3.95 16.16 -9.39
C GLU A 126 4.61 16.00 -8.01
N LEU A 127 5.24 14.84 -7.80
CA LEU A 127 5.99 14.51 -6.61
C LEU A 127 7.49 14.66 -6.85
N ARG A 128 8.19 15.28 -5.89
CA ARG A 128 9.67 15.31 -5.87
C ARG A 128 10.17 14.85 -4.51
N LEU A 129 11.06 13.86 -4.52
CA LEU A 129 11.74 13.40 -3.32
C LEU A 129 13.13 14.04 -3.26
N GLU A 130 13.40 14.77 -2.18
CA GLU A 130 14.63 15.55 -2.02
C GLU A 130 15.34 15.21 -0.70
N GLU A 131 16.67 15.22 -0.71
CA GLU A 131 17.48 15.25 0.52
C GLU A 131 17.26 16.57 1.27
N ALA A 132 17.68 16.63 2.54
CA ALA A 132 17.57 17.86 3.35
C ALA A 132 18.22 19.09 2.70
N GLY A 133 19.27 18.88 1.90
CA GLY A 133 19.97 19.92 1.14
C GLY A 133 19.30 20.33 -0.19
N GLY A 134 18.18 19.72 -0.56
CA GLY A 134 17.44 20.00 -1.81
C GLY A 134 17.91 19.22 -3.04
N ALA A 135 18.89 18.33 -2.89
CA ALA A 135 19.28 17.41 -3.96
C ALA A 135 18.18 16.38 -4.22
N ALA A 136 17.82 16.15 -5.48
CA ALA A 136 16.83 15.15 -5.84
C ALA A 136 17.35 13.73 -5.51
N LEU A 137 16.46 12.90 -4.94
CA LEU A 137 16.75 11.49 -4.65
C LEU A 137 16.44 10.57 -5.83
N CYS A 138 15.57 11.01 -6.74
CA CYS A 138 15.15 10.36 -7.98
C CYS A 138 14.50 11.41 -8.90
N GLU A 139 14.19 11.04 -10.14
CA GLU A 139 13.39 11.87 -11.04
C GLU A 139 11.97 12.12 -10.47
N PRO A 140 11.38 13.31 -10.67
CA PRO A 140 9.99 13.58 -10.31
C PRO A 140 9.01 12.61 -10.97
N TRP A 141 7.86 12.37 -10.34
CA TRP A 141 6.83 11.50 -10.93
C TRP A 141 5.41 12.01 -10.63
N PRO A 142 4.44 11.77 -11.53
CA PRO A 142 3.06 12.16 -11.30
C PRO A 142 2.34 11.18 -10.36
N ILE A 143 1.36 11.68 -9.61
CA ILE A 143 0.37 10.87 -8.90
C ILE A 143 -1.00 11.53 -8.98
N SER A 144 -2.06 10.74 -9.09
CA SER A 144 -3.43 11.25 -9.16
C SER A 144 -4.20 10.88 -7.90
N THR A 145 -4.88 11.85 -7.28
CA THR A 145 -5.89 11.58 -6.26
C THR A 145 -7.15 11.01 -6.89
N PHE A 146 -7.91 10.24 -6.13
CA PHE A 146 -9.18 9.71 -6.61
C PHE A 146 -10.23 10.81 -6.72
N PRO A 147 -11.29 10.59 -7.52
CA PRO A 147 -12.47 11.44 -7.49
C PRO A 147 -13.06 11.55 -6.08
N ALA A 148 -13.75 12.67 -5.81
CA ALA A 148 -14.46 12.84 -4.54
C ALA A 148 -15.48 11.71 -4.36
N ALA A 149 -15.64 11.26 -3.12
CA ALA A 149 -16.68 10.28 -2.82
C ALA A 149 -18.06 10.88 -3.12
N ASN A 150 -18.88 10.16 -3.88
CA ASN A 150 -20.29 10.49 -4.04
C ASN A 150 -20.98 10.12 -2.72
N LEU A 151 -21.26 11.12 -1.89
CA LEU A 151 -22.08 10.96 -0.68
C LEU A 151 -23.57 10.98 -1.01
#